data_AF-A0A9P6P3D3-F1
#
_entry.id   AF-A0A9P6P3D3-F1
#
_cell.length_a   1.000
_cell.length_b   1.000
_cell.length_c   1.000
_cell.angle_alpha   90.00
_cell.angle_beta   90.00
_cell.angle_gamma   90.00
#
_symmetry.space_group_name_H-M   'P 1'
#
loop_
_entity.id
_entity.type
_entity.pdbx_description
1 polymer ?
#
loop_
_entity_poly.entity_id
_entity_poly.type
_entity_poly.pdbx_seq_one_letter_code
_entity_poly.pdbx_strand_id
1 'polypeptide(L)'
;MKFFAPALVLAYLSAIANAASLPVQDSASNSISSCGSSSDLLTIDSIQYSPNPPVPGQALSVSFKGSLSDQIPDGTEAVITVKLGALTLINQTVDFCSKVAPQLGQTCPVPKGQVSFSKQVTLPAGLRRLRHPCRGHCPG
;
A
#
# COMPACT_ATOMS: atom_id res chain seq x y z
N MET A 1 -71.76 34.44 0.62
CA MET A 1 -70.62 34.70 -0.28
C MET A 1 -69.49 35.30 0.57
N LYS A 2 -68.29 34.67 0.54
CA LYS A 2 -66.96 35.08 1.07
C LYS A 2 -66.88 35.85 2.41
N PHE A 3 -66.12 35.33 3.38
CA PHE A 3 -64.84 35.94 3.78
C PHE A 3 -63.93 34.87 4.41
N PHE A 4 -62.68 34.90 3.97
CA PHE A 4 -61.64 33.89 4.08
C PHE A 4 -60.84 34.12 5.38
N ALA A 5 -60.55 33.05 6.13
CA ALA A 5 -59.76 33.10 7.35
C ALA A 5 -58.26 33.33 7.04
N PRO A 6 -57.53 34.19 7.80
CA PRO A 6 -56.10 34.38 7.65
C PRO A 6 -55.35 33.48 8.65
N ALA A 7 -54.60 32.50 8.15
CA ALA A 7 -53.62 31.78 8.96
C ALA A 7 -52.45 31.30 8.08
N LEU A 8 -51.72 32.27 7.53
CA LEU A 8 -50.45 32.08 6.82
C LEU A 8 -49.29 32.49 7.74
N VAL A 9 -48.96 31.73 8.78
CA VAL A 9 -47.68 31.90 9.50
C VAL A 9 -47.23 30.61 10.18
N LEU A 10 -46.93 29.54 9.44
CA LEU A 10 -46.16 28.41 9.99
C LEU A 10 -45.36 27.71 8.89
N ALA A 11 -44.32 28.36 8.37
CA ALA A 11 -43.38 27.66 7.48
C ALA A 11 -42.01 28.34 7.39
N TYR A 12 -41.38 28.75 8.49
CA TYR A 12 -39.95 29.10 8.44
C TYR A 12 -39.30 28.87 9.81
N LEU A 13 -38.85 27.64 10.06
CA LEU A 13 -37.77 27.40 11.03
C LEU A 13 -36.92 26.21 10.59
N SER A 14 -35.64 26.54 10.35
CA SER A 14 -34.45 25.71 10.43
C SER A 14 -34.32 24.50 9.48
N ALA A 15 -33.83 24.76 8.27
CA ALA A 15 -32.88 23.83 7.66
C ALA A 15 -31.53 24.01 8.38
N ILE A 16 -31.27 23.18 9.38
CA ILE A 16 -29.95 23.06 10.00
C ILE A 16 -29.07 22.40 8.93
N ALA A 17 -28.11 23.14 8.40
CA ALA A 17 -27.06 22.56 7.57
C ALA A 17 -26.24 21.62 8.47
N ASN A 18 -26.50 20.32 8.41
CA ASN A 18 -25.58 19.34 8.96
C ASN A 18 -24.27 19.52 8.18
N ALA A 19 -23.25 20.08 8.85
CA ALA A 19 -21.88 19.96 8.44
C ALA A 19 -21.55 18.46 8.46
N ALA A 20 -21.80 17.78 7.34
CA ALA A 20 -21.16 16.54 7.04
C ALA A 20 -19.67 16.86 7.03
N SER A 21 -19.01 16.57 8.15
CA SER A 21 -17.58 16.34 8.13
C SER A 21 -17.40 15.24 7.10
N LEU A 22 -16.96 15.62 5.90
CA LEU A 22 -16.50 14.65 4.93
C LEU A 22 -15.44 13.86 5.69
N PRO A 23 -15.62 12.54 5.92
CA PRO A 23 -14.47 11.75 6.30
C PRO A 23 -13.45 12.04 5.20
N VAL A 24 -12.27 12.50 5.59
CA VAL A 24 -11.13 12.45 4.68
C VAL A 24 -11.06 10.99 4.29
N GLN A 25 -11.55 10.67 3.09
CA GLN A 25 -11.26 9.43 2.42
C GLN A 25 -9.77 9.49 2.12
N ASP A 26 -8.96 9.25 3.14
CA ASP A 26 -7.88 8.31 3.00
C ASP A 26 -8.57 6.96 2.81
N SER A 27 -9.23 6.80 1.65
CA SER A 27 -9.47 5.49 1.09
C SER A 27 -8.07 4.92 1.08
N ALA A 28 -7.80 3.99 1.98
CA ALA A 28 -6.55 3.26 2.15
C ALA A 28 -5.99 2.94 0.75
N SER A 29 -5.26 3.89 0.19
CA SER A 29 -4.83 3.83 -1.19
C SER A 29 -3.54 3.08 -1.03
N ASN A 30 -3.65 1.76 -1.16
CA ASN A 30 -2.51 0.87 -1.27
C ASN A 30 -1.75 1.35 -2.51
N SER A 31 -0.91 2.37 -2.34
CA SER A 31 -0.27 3.15 -3.41
C SER A 31 0.93 2.37 -3.96
N ILE A 32 0.74 1.06 -4.15
CA ILE A 32 1.74 0.14 -4.62
C ILE A 32 1.43 -0.09 -6.09
N SER A 33 2.21 0.55 -6.96
CA SER A 33 2.16 0.33 -8.39
C SER A 33 3.26 -0.65 -8.78
N SER A 34 2.92 -1.66 -9.58
CA SER A 34 3.94 -2.48 -10.24
C SER A 34 4.65 -1.64 -11.30
N CYS A 35 5.98 -1.67 -11.28
CA CYS A 35 6.82 -1.14 -12.35
C CYS A 35 7.16 -2.19 -13.41
N GLY A 36 6.71 -3.43 -13.19
CA GLY A 36 6.99 -4.55 -14.06
C GLY A 36 6.13 -4.55 -15.32
N SER A 37 6.57 -5.34 -16.29
CA SER A 37 5.89 -5.60 -17.55
C SER A 37 5.20 -6.97 -17.53
N SER A 38 4.31 -7.23 -18.49
CA SER A 38 3.70 -8.56 -18.64
C SER A 38 4.69 -9.63 -19.11
N SER A 39 5.88 -9.24 -19.58
CA SER A 39 6.97 -10.15 -19.91
C SER A 39 7.83 -10.54 -18.70
N ASP A 40 7.62 -9.92 -17.55
CA ASP A 40 8.40 -10.24 -16.35
C ASP A 40 7.99 -11.59 -15.76
N LEU A 41 8.92 -12.23 -15.06
CA LEU A 41 8.70 -13.55 -14.46
C LEU A 41 7.60 -13.56 -13.38
N LEU A 42 7.42 -12.45 -12.66
CA LEU A 42 6.47 -12.34 -11.55
C LEU A 42 5.31 -11.43 -11.92
N THR A 43 4.10 -11.97 -11.90
CA THR A 43 2.86 -11.20 -11.95
C THR A 43 2.36 -10.95 -10.53
N ILE A 44 2.08 -9.69 -10.19
CA ILE A 44 1.61 -9.28 -8.86
C ILE A 44 0.08 -9.23 -8.86
N ASP A 45 -0.55 -10.03 -8.00
CA ASP A 45 -2.01 -10.06 -7.86
C ASP A 45 -2.49 -9.07 -6.79
N SER A 46 -1.82 -9.03 -5.63
CA SER A 46 -2.16 -8.08 -4.57
C SER A 46 -1.01 -7.84 -3.61
N ILE A 47 -0.92 -6.61 -3.10
CA ILE A 47 -0.04 -6.26 -1.99
C ILE A 47 -0.86 -5.49 -0.96
N GLN A 48 -0.89 -6.01 0.26
CA GLN A 48 -1.62 -5.45 1.39
C GLN A 48 -0.65 -5.18 2.52
N TYR A 49 -0.88 -4.10 3.26
CA TYR A 49 -0.09 -3.81 4.45
C TYR A 49 -0.95 -3.17 5.54
N SER A 50 -0.56 -3.38 6.79
CA SER A 50 -1.26 -2.87 7.96
C SER A 50 -0.28 -2.62 9.12
N PRO A 51 -0.39 -1.49 9.84
CA PRO A 51 -1.38 -0.43 9.66
C PRO A 51 -1.12 0.44 8.43
N ASN A 52 -2.20 0.99 7.85
CA ASN A 52 -2.14 1.95 6.72
C ASN A 52 -2.85 3.25 7.14
N PRO A 53 -2.17 4.42 7.21
CA PRO A 53 -0.76 4.63 6.92
C PRO A 53 0.19 3.98 7.95
N PRO A 54 1.42 3.60 7.56
CA PRO A 54 2.37 2.97 8.47
C PRO A 54 2.72 3.85 9.68
N VAL A 55 2.77 3.25 10.87
CA VAL A 55 3.03 3.98 12.13
C VAL A 55 4.47 3.74 12.59
N PRO A 56 5.30 4.79 12.73
CA PRO A 56 6.66 4.66 13.26
C PRO A 56 6.68 3.99 14.63
N GLY A 57 7.66 3.10 14.86
CA GLY A 57 7.80 2.37 16.12
C GLY A 57 6.86 1.18 16.29
N GLN A 58 5.92 0.96 15.36
CA GLN A 58 5.01 -0.19 15.39
C GLN A 58 5.41 -1.27 14.37
N ALA A 59 4.91 -2.48 14.59
CA ALA A 59 5.02 -3.55 13.61
C ALA A 59 4.14 -3.24 12.38
N LEU A 60 4.74 -3.35 11.20
CA LEU A 60 4.08 -3.29 9.91
C LEU A 60 3.99 -4.72 9.37
N SER A 61 2.77 -5.20 9.15
CA SER A 61 2.51 -6.45 8.44
C SER A 61 2.39 -6.16 6.96
N VAL A 62 3.10 -6.90 6.12
CA VAL A 62 3.02 -6.83 4.65
C VAL A 62 2.67 -8.22 4.13
N SER A 63 1.68 -8.29 3.26
CA SER A 63 1.20 -9.53 2.64
C SER A 63 1.17 -9.36 1.13
N PHE A 64 1.80 -10.31 0.43
CA PHE A 64 1.93 -10.33 -1.02
C PHE A 64 1.27 -11.58 -1.60
N LYS A 65 0.62 -11.43 -2.75
CA LYS A 65 0.17 -12.54 -3.61
C LYS A 65 0.55 -12.25 -5.05
N GLY A 66 1.02 -13.27 -5.75
CA GLY A 66 1.36 -13.21 -7.16
C GLY A 66 1.55 -14.59 -7.77
N SER A 67 2.00 -14.61 -9.02
CA SER A 67 2.31 -15.84 -9.76
C SER A 67 3.61 -15.72 -10.54
N LEU A 68 4.40 -16.79 -10.52
CA LEU A 68 5.63 -16.95 -11.28
C LEU A 68 5.34 -17.71 -12.57
N SER A 69 5.72 -17.14 -13.72
CA SER A 69 5.56 -17.79 -15.03
C SER A 69 6.60 -18.90 -15.26
N ASP A 70 7.75 -18.84 -14.58
CA ASP A 70 8.79 -19.87 -14.59
C ASP A 70 9.49 -19.96 -13.21
N GLN A 71 10.39 -20.94 -13.03
CA GLN A 71 11.12 -21.09 -11.78
C GLN A 71 12.13 -19.96 -11.55
N ILE A 72 12.37 -19.61 -10.29
CA ILE A 72 13.52 -18.76 -9.90
C ILE A 72 14.72 -19.66 -9.62
N PRO A 73 15.81 -19.59 -10.41
CA PRO A 73 16.99 -20.42 -10.21
C PRO A 73 17.88 -19.92 -9.07
N ASP A 74 18.79 -20.78 -8.62
CA ASP A 74 19.88 -20.39 -7.72
C ASP A 74 20.78 -19.31 -8.32
N GLY A 75 21.34 -18.46 -7.46
CA GLY A 75 22.17 -17.33 -7.87
C GLY A 75 21.38 -16.13 -8.42
N THR A 76 20.04 -16.15 -8.33
CA THR A 76 19.23 -14.98 -8.66
C THR A 76 19.53 -13.84 -7.70
N GLU A 77 19.79 -12.64 -8.23
CA GLU A 77 20.05 -11.44 -7.42
C GLU A 77 18.81 -10.55 -7.31
N ALA A 78 18.61 -9.96 -6.14
CA ALA A 78 17.58 -8.96 -5.87
C ALA A 78 18.25 -7.59 -5.64
N VAL A 79 17.84 -6.60 -6.41
CA VAL A 79 18.27 -5.21 -6.25
C VAL A 79 17.22 -4.44 -5.45
N ILE A 80 17.58 -4.01 -4.24
CA ILE A 80 16.69 -3.34 -3.29
C ILE A 80 17.11 -1.88 -3.19
N THR A 81 16.21 -0.98 -3.61
CA THR A 81 16.42 0.47 -3.50
C THR A 81 15.30 1.10 -2.67
N VAL A 82 15.66 1.79 -1.59
CA VAL A 82 14.73 2.57 -0.76
C VAL A 82 15.10 4.04 -0.83
N LYS A 83 14.13 4.87 -1.22
CA LYS A 83 14.29 6.32 -1.34
C LYS A 83 13.35 7.05 -0.38
N LEU A 84 13.84 8.17 0.14
CA LEU A 84 13.08 9.11 0.97
C LEU A 84 13.20 10.50 0.34
N GLY A 85 12.19 10.88 -0.45
CA GLY A 85 12.29 12.05 -1.33
C GLY A 85 13.39 11.84 -2.38
N ALA A 86 14.36 12.75 -2.44
CA ALA A 86 15.51 12.66 -3.34
C ALA A 86 16.70 11.88 -2.77
N LEU A 87 16.68 11.51 -1.47
CA LEU A 87 17.77 10.80 -0.82
C LEU A 87 17.57 9.28 -0.96
N THR A 88 18.62 8.56 -1.34
CA THR A 88 18.61 7.08 -1.35
C THR A 88 19.12 6.59 0.00
N LEU A 89 18.27 5.85 0.74
CA LEU A 89 18.60 5.30 2.05
C LEU A 89 19.26 3.92 1.94
N ILE A 90 18.78 3.10 1.00
CA ILE A 90 19.27 1.75 0.76
C ILE A 90 19.40 1.59 -0.74
N ASN A 91 20.53 1.05 -1.19
CA ASN A 91 20.76 0.57 -2.55
C ASN A 91 21.70 -0.63 -2.44
N GLN A 92 21.14 -1.83 -2.50
CA GLN A 92 21.87 -3.07 -2.27
C GLN A 92 21.45 -4.13 -3.27
N THR A 93 22.44 -4.89 -3.74
CA THR A 93 22.22 -6.13 -4.49
C THR A 93 22.49 -7.29 -3.54
N VAL A 94 21.54 -8.20 -3.40
CA VAL A 94 21.65 -9.36 -2.51
C VAL A 94 21.25 -10.62 -3.25
N ASP A 95 21.88 -11.75 -2.91
CA ASP A 95 21.46 -13.05 -3.43
C ASP A 95 20.06 -13.40 -2.88
N PHE A 96 19.09 -13.55 -3.78
CA PHE A 96 17.70 -13.82 -3.44
C PHE A 96 17.56 -15.14 -2.70
N CYS A 97 18.19 -16.20 -3.19
CA CYS A 97 18.04 -17.55 -2.65
C CYS A 97 18.62 -17.70 -1.24
N SER A 98 19.73 -17.03 -0.96
CA SER A 98 20.47 -17.11 0.30
C SER A 98 19.94 -16.13 1.34
N LYS A 99 19.43 -14.97 0.92
CA LYS A 99 19.04 -13.88 1.83
C LYS A 99 17.54 -13.62 1.89
N VAL A 100 16.82 -13.76 0.79
CA VAL A 100 15.42 -13.34 0.68
C VAL A 100 14.48 -14.53 0.79
N ALA A 101 14.67 -15.59 0.00
CA ALA A 101 13.80 -16.77 -0.03
C ALA A 101 13.54 -17.37 1.37
N PRO A 102 14.56 -17.56 2.25
CA PRO A 102 14.34 -18.12 3.59
C PRO A 102 13.48 -17.21 4.48
N GLN A 103 13.56 -15.89 4.29
CA GLN A 103 12.75 -14.94 5.05
C GLN A 103 11.28 -14.96 4.65
N LEU A 104 10.99 -15.45 3.44
CA LEU A 104 9.66 -15.64 2.86
C LEU A 104 9.16 -17.09 3.01
N GLY A 105 9.92 -17.96 3.67
CA GLY A 105 9.59 -19.39 3.81
C GLY A 105 9.69 -20.17 2.49
N GLN A 106 10.49 -19.69 1.54
CA GLN A 106 10.75 -20.32 0.26
C GLN A 106 12.16 -20.91 0.23
N THR A 107 12.34 -21.97 -0.55
CA THR A 107 13.63 -22.59 -0.82
C THR A 107 13.88 -22.55 -2.33
N CYS A 108 15.10 -22.22 -2.74
CA CYS A 108 15.47 -22.28 -4.14
C CYS A 108 15.80 -23.72 -4.59
N PRO A 109 15.55 -24.05 -5.87
CA PRO A 109 14.88 -23.22 -6.87
C PRO A 109 13.38 -23.04 -6.56
N VAL A 110 12.86 -21.81 -6.66
CA VAL A 110 11.44 -21.53 -6.36
C VAL A 110 10.61 -21.97 -7.56
N PRO A 111 9.64 -22.89 -7.40
CA PRO A 111 8.89 -23.42 -8.52
C PRO A 111 7.93 -22.38 -9.12
N LYS A 112 7.62 -22.57 -10.41
CA LYS A 112 6.57 -21.81 -11.10
C LYS A 112 5.21 -21.97 -10.40
N GLY A 113 4.34 -20.98 -10.55
CA GLY A 113 2.97 -21.00 -10.02
C GLY A 113 2.69 -19.92 -8.98
N GLN A 114 1.62 -20.10 -8.19
CA GLN A 114 1.18 -19.10 -7.22
C GLN A 114 2.14 -19.01 -6.04
N VAL A 115 2.47 -17.78 -5.66
CA VAL A 115 3.31 -17.46 -4.50
C VAL A 115 2.59 -16.46 -3.60
N SER A 116 2.67 -16.70 -2.30
CA SER A 116 2.18 -15.76 -1.31
C SER A 116 3.08 -15.76 -0.09
N PHE A 117 3.34 -14.59 0.47
CA PHE A 117 4.13 -14.44 1.67
C PHE A 117 3.55 -13.33 2.54
N SER A 118 3.72 -13.48 3.85
CA SER A 118 3.38 -12.45 4.82
C SER A 118 4.55 -12.25 5.76
N LYS A 119 4.96 -11.00 5.95
CA LYS A 119 6.09 -10.64 6.81
C LYS A 119 5.72 -9.48 7.71
N GLN A 120 6.09 -9.59 8.97
CA GLN A 120 6.05 -8.48 9.91
C GLN A 120 7.45 -7.86 10.02
N VAL A 121 7.51 -6.54 9.93
CA VAL A 121 8.72 -5.74 10.09
C VAL A 121 8.46 -4.63 11.08
N THR A 122 9.37 -4.39 12.02
CA THR A 122 9.23 -3.27 12.95
C THR A 122 9.74 -1.99 12.30
N LEU A 123 8.88 -0.97 12.24
CA LEU A 123 9.29 0.33 11.70
C LEU A 123 10.12 1.09 12.74
N PRO A 124 11.26 1.69 12.35
CA PRO A 124 12.03 2.53 13.26
C PRO A 124 11.21 3.71 13.80
N ALA A 125 11.30 3.96 15.10
CA ALA A 125 10.59 5.08 15.74
C ALA A 125 11.10 6.46 15.32
N GLY A 126 12.37 6.55 14.89
CA GLY A 126 13.04 7.79 14.50
C GLY A 126 12.72 8.31 13.11
N LEU A 127 11.75 7.72 12.39
CA LEU A 127 11.29 8.24 11.11
C LEU A 127 10.62 9.61 11.34
N ARG A 128 11.36 10.68 11.03
CA ARG A 128 10.83 12.05 11.03
C ARG A 128 9.58 12.06 10.16
N ARG A 129 8.47 12.66 10.62
CA ARG A 129 7.20 12.73 9.87
C ARG A 129 7.40 13.48 8.56
N LEU A 130 7.87 12.76 7.55
CA LEU A 130 7.87 13.23 6.19
C LEU A 130 6.56 12.73 5.61
N ARG A 131 5.65 13.67 5.30
CA ARG A 131 4.51 13.41 4.42
C ARG A 131 5.05 13.21 3.01
N HIS A 132 5.72 12.09 2.79
CA HIS A 132 5.95 11.58 1.46
C HIS A 132 4.95 10.46 1.28
N PRO A 133 3.87 10.66 0.49
CA PRO A 133 3.14 9.52 0.00
C PRO A 133 4.15 8.56 -0.61
N CYS A 134 4.05 7.27 -0.30
CA CYS A 134 4.70 6.23 -1.10
C CYS A 134 4.05 6.30 -2.49
N ARG A 135 4.47 7.28 -3.30
CA ARG A 135 4.15 7.28 -4.72
C ARG A 135 5.04 6.20 -5.30
N GLY A 136 4.44 5.11 -5.74
CA GLY A 136 5.09 4.22 -6.69
C GLY A 136 5.39 5.02 -7.96
N HIS A 137 6.55 5.65 -7.99
CA HIS A 137 7.08 6.26 -9.19
C HIS A 137 8.13 5.30 -9.72
N CYS A 138 7.81 4.66 -10.83
CA CYS A 138 8.73 3.81 -11.57
C CYS A 138 9.68 4.72 -12.34
N PRO A 139 10.98 4.78 -11.99
CA PRO A 139 11.93 5.43 -12.88
C PRO A 139 12.02 4.57 -14.15
N GLY A 140 11.62 5.14 -15.28
CA GLY A 140 11.96 4.62 -16.60
C GLY A 140 13.42 4.91 -16.95
#